data_AF-J7QTB3-F1
#
_entry.id   AF-J7QTB3-F1
#
_cell.length_a   1.000
_cell.length_b   1.000
_cell.length_c   1.000
_cell.angle_alpha   90.00
_cell.angle_beta   90.00
_cell.angle_gamma   90.00
#
_symmetry.space_group_name_H-M   'P 1'
#
loop_
_entity.id
_entity.type
_entity.pdbx_description
1 polymer ?
#
loop_
_entity_poly.entity_id
_entity_poly.type
_entity_poly.pdbx_seq_one_letter_code
_entity_poly.pdbx_strand_id
1 'polypeptide(L)'
;MRKPRDFDAELKSLEHKARDLRSRKVQQLGELVISTGADALSGEELAGALIVLAETKDAGKREAWAKRGAAYFQGRSRRTASAPRGDTGGVAAQPGGAQPSSDGAGAV
;
A
#
# COMPACT_ATOMS: atom_id res chain seq x y z
N MET A 1 -24.39 5.08 -46.09
CA MET A 1 -24.46 3.69 -45.58
C MET A 1 -23.56 3.58 -44.35
N ARG A 2 -24.11 3.37 -43.15
CA ARG A 2 -23.31 3.19 -41.93
C ARG A 2 -22.81 1.74 -41.89
N LYS A 3 -21.50 1.55 -41.72
CA LYS A 3 -20.92 0.20 -41.51
C LYS A 3 -21.67 -0.48 -40.35
N PRO A 4 -22.03 -1.77 -40.47
CA PRO A 4 -22.54 -2.54 -39.33
C PRO A 4 -21.52 -2.44 -38.19
N ARG A 5 -21.98 -2.10 -36.98
CA ARG A 5 -21.15 -2.12 -35.78
C ARG A 5 -20.57 -3.52 -35.63
N ASP A 6 -19.25 -3.59 -35.45
CA ASP A 6 -18.54 -4.83 -35.20
C ASP A 6 -18.68 -5.16 -33.71
N PHE A 7 -19.86 -5.68 -33.34
CA PHE A 7 -20.22 -5.97 -31.96
C PHE A 7 -19.25 -6.93 -31.29
N ASP A 8 -18.63 -7.83 -32.07
CA ASP A 8 -17.63 -8.78 -31.57
C ASP A 8 -16.37 -8.04 -31.10
N ALA A 9 -15.94 -7.00 -31.82
CA ALA A 9 -14.82 -6.15 -31.42
C ALA A 9 -15.13 -5.35 -30.14
N GLU A 10 -16.36 -4.81 -30.03
CA GLU A 10 -16.81 -4.10 -28.83
C GLU A 10 -16.90 -5.03 -27.62
N LEU A 11 -17.44 -6.25 -27.79
CA LEU A 11 -17.54 -7.27 -26.76
C LEU A 11 -16.16 -7.67 -26.23
N LYS A 12 -15.21 -7.92 -27.14
CA LYS A 12 -13.82 -8.28 -26.80
C LYS A 12 -13.09 -7.16 -26.07
N SER A 13 -13.32 -5.91 -26.47
CA SER A 13 -12.79 -4.74 -25.77
C SER A 13 -13.37 -4.61 -24.36
N LEU A 14 -14.68 -4.86 -24.17
CA LEU A 14 -15.31 -4.84 -22.84
C LEU A 14 -14.75 -5.94 -21.94
N GLU A 15 -14.60 -7.14 -22.47
CA GLU A 15 -14.05 -8.27 -21.72
C GLU A 15 -12.61 -7.99 -21.27
N HIS A 16 -11.76 -7.46 -22.17
CA HIS A 16 -10.40 -7.06 -21.83
C HIS A 16 -10.39 -6.01 -20.72
N LYS A 17 -11.23 -4.97 -20.82
CA LYS A 17 -11.35 -3.94 -19.79
C LYS A 17 -11.80 -4.51 -18.45
N ALA A 18 -12.74 -5.46 -18.45
CA ALA A 18 -13.20 -6.12 -17.23
C ALA A 18 -12.07 -6.93 -16.57
N ARG A 19 -11.27 -7.66 -17.37
CA ARG A 19 -10.08 -8.37 -16.88
C ARG A 19 -9.05 -7.40 -16.29
N ASP A 20 -8.75 -6.30 -16.98
CA ASP A 20 -7.80 -5.29 -16.48
C ASP A 20 -8.25 -4.65 -15.17
N LEU A 21 -9.54 -4.34 -15.05
CA LEU A 21 -10.12 -3.83 -13.81
C LEU A 21 -10.00 -4.85 -12.68
N ARG A 22 -10.24 -6.13 -12.97
CA ARG A 22 -10.09 -7.20 -11.98
C ARG A 22 -8.65 -7.33 -11.53
N SER A 23 -7.70 -7.37 -12.46
CA SER A 23 -6.26 -7.46 -12.16
C SER A 23 -5.80 -6.29 -11.29
N ARG A 24 -6.20 -5.06 -11.62
CA ARG A 24 -5.89 -3.88 -10.79
C ARG A 24 -6.48 -3.99 -9.39
N LYS A 25 -7.73 -4.45 -9.26
CA LYS A 25 -8.37 -4.62 -7.95
C LYS A 25 -7.67 -5.69 -7.11
N VAL A 26 -7.24 -6.80 -7.72
CA VAL A 26 -6.47 -7.85 -7.02
C VAL A 26 -5.14 -7.29 -6.52
N GLN A 27 -4.42 -6.53 -7.36
CA GLN A 27 -3.16 -5.90 -6.94
C GLN A 27 -3.37 -4.90 -5.80
N GLN A 28 -4.40 -4.05 -5.87
CA GLN A 28 -4.72 -3.09 -4.80
C GLN A 28 -5.08 -3.79 -3.47
N LEU A 29 -5.80 -4.91 -3.53
CA LEU A 29 -6.08 -5.71 -2.34
C LEU A 29 -4.81 -6.36 -1.79
N GLY A 30 -3.94 -6.88 -2.66
CA GLY A 30 -2.63 -7.40 -2.24
C GLY A 30 -1.77 -6.34 -1.55
N GLU A 31 -1.69 -5.14 -2.12
CA GLU A 31 -0.96 -4.03 -1.51
C GLU A 31 -1.58 -3.62 -0.16
N LEU A 32 -2.90 -3.62 -0.07
CA LEU A 32 -3.60 -3.34 1.19
C LEU A 32 -3.22 -4.35 2.28
N VAL A 33 -3.27 -5.64 1.97
CA VAL A 33 -2.93 -6.72 2.92
C VAL A 33 -1.51 -6.54 3.45
N ILE A 34 -0.53 -6.30 2.57
CA ILE A 34 0.86 -6.08 2.95
C ILE A 34 1.01 -4.80 3.78
N SER A 35 0.42 -3.69 3.34
CA SER A 35 0.56 -2.40 4.02
C SER A 35 -0.17 -2.33 5.36
N THR A 36 -1.15 -3.21 5.61
CA THR A 36 -1.77 -3.39 6.93
C THR A 36 -1.02 -4.39 7.81
N GLY A 37 -0.01 -5.09 7.28
CA GLY A 37 0.68 -6.19 7.97
C GLY A 37 -0.14 -7.47 8.11
N ALA A 38 -1.21 -7.60 7.32
CA ALA A 38 -2.09 -8.75 7.34
C ALA A 38 -1.53 -9.92 6.53
N ASP A 39 -0.44 -9.71 5.79
CA ASP A 39 0.33 -10.75 5.09
C ASP A 39 1.06 -11.71 6.05
N ALA A 40 1.23 -11.32 7.31
CA ALA A 40 1.76 -12.19 8.36
C ALA A 40 0.71 -13.19 8.91
N LEU A 41 -0.58 -12.97 8.63
CA LEU A 41 -1.66 -13.87 9.03
C LEU A 41 -1.81 -15.01 8.03
N SER A 42 -2.26 -16.18 8.50
CA SER A 42 -2.63 -17.26 7.59
C SER A 42 -3.86 -16.89 6.75
N GLY A 43 -4.01 -17.56 5.61
CA GLY A 43 -5.20 -17.38 4.77
C GLY A 43 -6.49 -17.72 5.51
N GLU A 44 -6.48 -18.70 6.42
CA GLU A 44 -7.63 -19.05 7.24
C GLU A 44 -7.95 -17.97 8.29
N GLU A 45 -6.94 -17.41 8.96
CA GLU A 45 -7.12 -16.37 9.97
C GLU A 45 -7.71 -15.10 9.35
N LEU A 46 -7.19 -14.69 8.19
CA LEU A 46 -7.70 -13.54 7.45
C LEU A 46 -9.14 -13.79 6.98
N ALA A 47 -9.43 -14.98 6.43
CA ALA A 47 -10.77 -15.35 6.01
C ALA A 47 -11.76 -15.33 7.19
N GLY A 48 -11.37 -15.90 8.34
CA GLY A 48 -12.17 -15.91 9.56
C GLY A 48 -12.51 -14.48 10.04
N ALA A 49 -11.52 -13.59 10.07
CA ALA A 49 -11.74 -12.19 10.45
C ALA A 49 -12.72 -11.46 9.51
N LEU A 50 -12.62 -11.70 8.19
CA LEU A 50 -13.54 -11.13 7.20
C LEU A 50 -14.97 -11.68 7.32
N ILE A 51 -15.13 -12.96 7.64
CA ILE A 51 -16.43 -13.59 7.87
C ILE A 51 -17.11 -12.96 9.09
N VAL A 52 -16.40 -12.84 10.22
CA VAL A 52 -16.95 -12.21 11.44
C VAL A 52 -17.38 -10.77 11.16
N LEU A 53 -16.61 -10.01 10.39
CA LEU A 53 -16.97 -8.66 9.99
C LEU A 53 -18.21 -8.63 9.07
N ALA A 54 -18.35 -9.59 8.17
CA ALA A 54 -19.51 -9.71 7.29
C ALA A 54 -20.78 -10.10 8.05
N GLU A 55 -20.66 -10.96 9.07
CA GLU A 55 -21.77 -11.40 9.92
C GLU A 55 -22.18 -10.37 10.98
N THR A 56 -21.31 -9.40 11.29
CA THR A 56 -21.61 -8.35 12.25
C THR A 56 -22.74 -7.45 11.74
N LYS A 57 -23.92 -7.58 12.35
CA LYS A 57 -25.13 -6.77 12.07
C LYS A 57 -25.24 -5.51 12.93
N ASP A 58 -24.47 -5.44 14.01
CA ASP A 58 -24.47 -4.29 14.90
C ASP A 58 -23.84 -3.08 14.19
N ALA A 59 -24.65 -2.04 13.98
CA ALA A 59 -24.24 -0.85 13.24
C ALA A 59 -23.10 -0.10 13.96
N GLY A 60 -23.11 -0.05 15.30
CA GLY A 60 -22.07 0.61 16.09
C GLY A 60 -20.70 -0.06 15.94
N LYS A 61 -20.66 -1.40 15.98
CA LYS A 61 -19.45 -2.18 15.71
C LYS A 61 -18.97 -1.96 14.27
N ARG A 62 -19.87 -2.01 13.29
CA ARG A 62 -19.50 -1.75 11.89
C ARG A 62 -18.93 -0.34 11.70
N GLU A 63 -19.52 0.67 12.32
CA GLU A 63 -19.06 2.04 12.26
C GLU A 63 -17.68 2.21 12.93
N ALA A 64 -17.45 1.58 14.08
CA ALA A 64 -16.15 1.60 14.75
C ALA A 64 -15.04 1.00 13.86
N TRP A 65 -15.33 -0.11 13.17
CA TRP A 65 -14.40 -0.73 12.23
C TRP A 65 -14.19 0.15 10.99
N ALA A 66 -15.25 0.75 10.46
CA ALA A 66 -15.17 1.70 9.34
C ALA A 66 -14.32 2.93 9.71
N LYS A 67 -14.48 3.47 10.93
CA LYS A 67 -13.68 4.60 11.43
C LYS A 67 -12.20 4.23 11.57
N ARG A 68 -11.89 3.03 12.08
CA ARG A 68 -10.51 2.52 12.14
C ARG A 68 -9.90 2.34 10.75
N GLY A 69 -10.66 1.78 9.81
CA GLY A 69 -10.25 1.66 8.41
C GLY A 69 -10.01 3.03 7.77
N ALA A 70 -10.92 3.98 7.97
CA ALA A 70 -10.76 5.35 7.47
C ALA A 70 -9.51 6.03 8.03
N ALA A 71 -9.21 5.86 9.32
CA ALA A 71 -7.99 6.40 9.93
C ALA A 71 -6.71 5.84 9.29
N TYR A 72 -6.70 4.53 8.94
CA TYR A 72 -5.59 3.91 8.22
C TYR A 72 -5.38 4.57 6.84
N PHE A 73 -6.45 4.74 6.06
CA PHE A 73 -6.36 5.37 4.73
C PHE A 73 -6.06 6.88 4.79
N GLN A 74 -6.53 7.59 5.82
CA GLN A 74 -6.19 9.01 6.04
C GLN A 74 -4.72 9.19 6.48
N GLY A 75 -4.18 8.26 7.28
CA GLY A 75 -2.76 8.23 7.61
C GLY A 75 -1.88 7.95 6.38
N ARG A 76 -2.37 7.12 5.45
CA ARG A 76 -1.74 6.91 4.14
C ARG A 76 -1.83 8.16 3.28
N SER A 77 -2.98 8.85 3.22
CA SER A 77 -3.12 10.08 2.43
C SER A 77 -2.21 11.21 2.92
N ARG A 78 -1.99 11.32 4.24
CA ARG A 78 -0.99 12.24 4.81
C ARG A 78 0.45 11.83 4.50
N ARG A 79 0.78 10.53 4.53
CA ARG A 79 2.12 10.05 4.12
C ARG A 79 2.38 10.24 2.62
N THR A 80 1.37 10.06 1.77
CA THR A 80 1.47 10.35 0.32
C THR A 80 1.50 11.85 0.04
N ALA A 81 0.83 12.68 0.86
CA ALA A 81 0.88 14.14 0.76
C ALA A 81 2.17 14.75 1.35
N SER A 82 2.78 14.10 2.36
CA SER A 82 4.12 14.42 2.88
C SER A 82 5.26 13.92 1.98
N ALA A 83 4.96 13.33 0.82
CA ALA A 83 5.96 13.15 -0.22
C ALA A 83 6.00 14.40 -1.14
N PRO A 84 6.72 15.45 -0.69
CA PRO A 84 7.62 16.12 -1.62
C PRO A 84 8.94 16.48 -0.92
N ARG A 85 9.92 15.58 -0.90
CA ARG A 85 11.35 15.95 -0.84
C ARG A 85 12.24 14.75 -1.19
N GLY A 86 12.09 14.23 -2.41
CA GLY A 86 13.20 13.54 -3.06
C GLY A 86 14.09 14.60 -3.68
N ASP A 87 14.93 15.24 -2.87
CA ASP A 87 16.01 16.12 -3.35
C ASP A 87 17.07 15.22 -4.01
N THR A 88 16.80 14.79 -5.25
CA THR A 88 17.78 14.11 -6.10
C THR A 88 18.55 15.17 -6.86
N GLY A 89 19.69 15.60 -6.32
CA GLY A 89 20.62 16.41 -7.10
C GLY A 89 21.67 17.14 -6.28
N GLY A 90 22.83 16.51 -6.03
CA GLY A 90 24.03 17.23 -5.63
C GLY A 90 24.97 16.42 -4.75
N VAL A 91 25.82 15.63 -5.39
CA VAL A 91 27.03 15.06 -4.81
C VAL A 91 27.86 16.17 -4.16
N ALA A 92 28.17 16.02 -2.87
CA ALA A 92 29.38 16.60 -2.28
C ALA A 92 30.01 15.53 -1.37
N ALA A 93 30.89 14.74 -1.97
CA ALA A 93 31.85 13.95 -1.21
C ALA A 93 32.79 14.94 -0.48
N GLN A 94 32.79 14.91 0.85
CA GLN A 94 33.94 15.34 1.64
C GLN A 94 34.39 14.16 2.51
N PRO A 95 35.56 13.56 2.21
CA PRO A 95 36.26 12.70 3.15
C PRO A 95 37.19 13.58 3.98
N GLY A 96 36.96 13.65 5.29
CA GLY A 96 37.73 14.51 6.19
C GLY A 96 37.79 13.95 7.61
N GLY A 97 38.49 12.81 7.75
CA GLY A 97 39.13 12.27 8.96
C GLY A 97 38.49 12.55 10.33
N ALA A 98 37.69 11.58 10.82
CA ALA A 98 37.61 11.35 12.26
C ALA A 98 38.73 10.37 12.64
N GLN A 99 39.83 10.87 13.20
CA GLN A 99 40.84 10.02 13.86
C GLN A 99 40.24 9.42 15.14
N PRO A 100 40.39 8.11 15.37
CA PRO A 100 39.93 7.47 16.60
C PRO A 100 40.85 7.83 17.79
N SER A 101 40.20 8.06 18.93
CA SER A 101 40.78 8.20 20.25
C SER A 101 41.73 7.03 20.57
N SER A 102 42.99 7.35 20.85
CA SER A 102 43.96 6.41 21.42
C SER A 102 44.23 6.80 22.88
N ASP A 103 43.76 5.92 23.75
CA ASP A 103 44.06 5.85 25.18
C ASP A 103 45.54 5.42 25.37
N GLY A 104 46.24 5.94 26.39
CA GLY A 104 47.46 5.29 26.90
C GLY A 104 48.67 6.17 27.30
N ALA A 105 48.80 6.35 28.62
CA ALA A 105 50.03 6.19 29.42
C ALA A 105 51.22 7.20 29.36
N GLY A 106 51.54 7.76 30.54
CA GLY A 106 52.89 7.68 31.13
C GLY A 106 53.69 8.98 31.33
N ALA A 107 54.02 9.27 32.61
CA ALA A 107 55.23 9.88 33.21
C ALA A 107 56.07 10.89 32.38
N VAL A 108 56.51 12.04 32.91
CA VAL A 108 57.37 12.27 34.10
C VAL A 108 57.26 13.71 34.60
#